data_AF-A0A3P5YE50-F1
#
_entry.id   AF-A0A3P5YE50-F1
#
_cell.length_a   1.000
_cell.length_b   1.000
_cell.length_c   1.000
_cell.angle_alpha   90.00
_cell.angle_beta   90.00
_cell.angle_gamma   90.00
#
_symmetry.space_group_name_H-M   'P 1'
#
loop_
_entity.id
_entity.type
_entity.pdbx_description
1 polymer ?
#
loop_
_entity_poly.entity_id
_entity_poly.type
_entity_poly.pdbx_seq_one_letter_code
_entity_poly.pdbx_strand_id
1 'polypeptide(L)' 'MAGEDFAFYQQKIPGYYLGIGIRNEQVGSVHSVHSPYFFLDENVLPIGSAVFAALAEMYIQDHQNQTKSGQ' A
#
# COMPACT_ATOMS: atom_id res chain seq x y z
N MET A 1 5.20 14.32 -13.03
CA MET A 1 5.66 13.55 -11.85
C MET A 1 5.20 14.31 -10.62
N ALA A 2 4.39 13.70 -9.76
CA ALA A 2 4.05 14.26 -8.47
C ALA A 2 5.17 13.92 -7.47
N GLY A 3 5.53 14.86 -6.59
CA GLY A 3 6.38 14.56 -5.44
C GLY A 3 5.52 13.95 -4.33
N GLU A 4 6.07 12.99 -3.60
CA GLU A 4 5.39 12.28 -2.52
C GLU A 4 6.39 12.20 -1.35
N ASP A 5 5.94 12.58 -0.14
CA ASP A 5 6.83 12.84 1.00
C ASP A 5 7.22 11.55 1.76
N PHE A 6 6.62 10.40 1.45
CA PHE A 6 7.07 9.11 1.97
C PHE A 6 8.53 8.81 1.61
N ALA A 7 9.02 9.39 0.50
CA ALA A 7 10.42 9.31 0.08
C ALA A 7 11.40 9.76 1.19
N PHE A 8 11.01 10.69 2.08
CA PHE A 8 11.85 11.10 3.20
C PHE A 8 12.03 9.99 4.24
N TYR A 9 11.04 9.11 4.45
CA TYR A 9 11.21 7.93 5.32
C TYR A 9 12.18 6.93 4.71
N GLN A 10 12.08 6.69 3.40
CA GLN A 10 12.94 5.75 2.67
C GLN A 10 14.42 6.18 2.61
N GLN A 11 14.72 7.46 2.88
CA GLN A 11 16.10 7.94 3.06
C GLN A 11 16.72 7.51 4.40
N LYS A 12 15.90 7.09 5.37
CA LYS A 12 16.35 6.78 6.75
C LYS A 12 16.30 5.30 7.07
N ILE A 13 15.28 4.59 6.58
CA ILE A 13 15.09 3.16 6.82
C ILE A 13 14.60 2.48 5.53
N PRO A 14 14.85 1.17 5.34
CA PRO A 14 14.23 0.42 4.26
C PRO A 14 12.70 0.52 4.35
N GLY A 15 12.04 0.84 3.25
CA GLY A 15 10.59 1.00 3.20
C GLY A 15 10.03 0.75 1.81
N TYR A 16 8.73 0.45 1.74
CA TYR A 16 8.01 0.19 0.50
C TYR A 16 6.81 1.14 0.38
N TYR A 17 6.62 1.71 -0.81
CA TYR A 17 5.45 2.50 -1.16
C TYR A 17 4.69 1.78 -2.28
N LEU A 18 3.37 1.65 -2.13
CA LEU A 18 2.53 0.80 -2.97
C LEU A 18 1.29 1.57 -3.41
N GLY A 19 0.88 1.40 -4.68
CA GLY A 19 -0.42 1.86 -5.15
C GLY A 19 -1.44 0.72 -5.14
N ILE A 20 -2.63 0.96 -4.59
CA ILE A 20 -3.79 0.07 -4.75
C ILE A 20 -4.61 0.59 -5.94
N GLY A 21 -4.90 -0.28 -6.90
CA GLY A 21 -5.69 0.08 -8.07
C GLY A 21 -7.13 0.38 -7.71
N ILE A 22 -7.62 1.55 -8.10
CA ILE A 22 -8.97 2.04 -7.77
C ILE A 22 -9.90 2.15 -8.98
N ARG A 23 -9.38 1.96 -10.20
CA ARG A 23 -10.12 2.21 -11.43
C ARG A 23 -11.23 1.18 -11.60
N ASN A 24 -12.47 1.65 -11.70
CA ASN A 24 -13.63 0.82 -11.98
C ASN A 24 -14.64 1.58 -12.85
N GLU A 25 -14.80 1.15 -14.11
CA GLU A 25 -15.70 1.79 -15.09
C GLU A 25 -17.19 1.53 -14.80
N GLN A 26 -17.53 0.46 -14.07
CA GLN A 26 -18.92 0.11 -13.75
C GLN A 26 -19.53 1.07 -12.73
N VAL A 27 -18.75 1.45 -11.71
CA VAL A 27 -19.20 2.40 -10.69
C VAL A 27 -18.83 3.84 -11.05
N GLY A 28 -17.91 4.05 -12.00
CA GLY A 28 -17.49 5.35 -12.51
C GLY A 28 -16.19 5.88 -11.90
N SER A 29 -15.46 5.10 -11.09
CA SER A 29 -14.18 5.51 -10.50
C SER A 29 -13.10 5.49 -11.58
N VAL A 30 -13.05 6.57 -12.38
CA VAL A 30 -12.17 6.68 -13.56
C VAL A 30 -11.35 7.97 -13.57
N HIS A 31 -11.69 8.91 -12.69
CA HIS A 31 -11.00 10.19 -12.58
C HIS A 31 -9.77 10.07 -11.68
N SER A 32 -8.67 10.68 -12.08
CA SER A 32 -7.42 10.69 -11.32
C SER A 32 -7.51 11.54 -10.06
N VAL A 33 -6.61 11.28 -9.12
CA VAL A 33 -6.37 12.16 -7.95
C VAL A 33 -6.16 13.60 -8.42
N HIS A 34 -6.68 14.56 -7.64
CA HIS A 34 -6.77 16.00 -7.95
C HIS A 34 -7.85 16.44 -8.97
N SER A 35 -8.64 15.52 -9.52
CA SER A 35 -9.85 15.89 -10.27
C SER A 35 -10.98 16.33 -9.32
N PRO A 36 -11.81 17.34 -9.67
CA PRO A 36 -13.02 17.68 -8.91
C PRO A 36 -14.10 16.58 -8.98
N TYR A 37 -13.98 15.64 -9.92
CA TYR A 37 -14.87 14.48 -10.07
C TYR A 37 -14.27 13.20 -9.46
N PHE A 38 -13.17 13.32 -8.73
CA PHE A 38 -12.54 12.17 -8.09
C PHE A 38 -13.48 11.52 -7.08
N PHE A 39 -13.65 10.21 -7.20
CA PHE A 39 -14.16 9.36 -6.14
C PHE A 39 -13.58 7.95 -6.27
N LEU A 40 -13.67 7.19 -5.18
CA LEU A 40 -13.07 5.88 -5.00
C LEU A 40 -14.13 4.78 -5.07
N ASP A 41 -13.83 3.67 -5.74
CA ASP A 41 -14.56 2.41 -5.54
C ASP A 41 -14.23 1.82 -4.16
N GLU A 42 -15.15 1.91 -3.20
CA GLU A 42 -14.93 1.46 -1.82
C GLU A 42 -14.76 -0.06 -1.69
N ASN A 43 -15.10 -0.86 -2.72
CA ASN A 43 -14.86 -2.30 -2.71
C ASN A 43 -13.35 -2.66 -2.65
N VAL A 44 -12.46 -1.71 -2.93
CA VAL A 44 -11.01 -1.92 -2.83
C VAL A 44 -10.49 -1.74 -1.40
N LEU A 45 -11.26 -1.14 -0.48
CA LEU A 45 -10.83 -0.90 0.89
C LEU A 45 -10.46 -2.20 1.64
N PRO A 46 -11.28 -3.28 1.59
CA PRO A 46 -10.89 -4.55 2.22
C PRO A 46 -9.63 -5.16 1.61
N ILE A 47 -9.42 -4.99 0.30
CA ILE A 47 -8.22 -5.48 -0.40
C ILE A 47 -6.98 -4.74 0.11
N GLY A 48 -7.03 -3.40 0.15
CA GLY A 48 -5.94 -2.58 0.67
C GLY A 48 -5.59 -2.93 2.11
N SER A 49 -6.60 -3.06 2.97
CA SER A 49 -6.40 -3.44 4.38
C SER A 49 -5.77 -4.84 4.52
N ALA A 50 -6.26 -5.83 3.76
CA ALA A 50 -5.71 -7.18 3.79
C ALA A 50 -4.25 -7.23 3.32
N VAL A 51 -3.89 -6.45 2.29
CA VAL A 51 -2.51 -6.36 1.80
C VAL A 51 -1.58 -5.83 2.89
N PHE A 52 -1.92 -4.72 3.56
CA PHE A 52 -1.07 -4.18 4.62
C PHE A 52 -0.97 -5.11 5.83
N ALA A 53 -2.07 -5.76 6.22
CA ALA A 53 -2.05 -6.73 7.32
C ALA A 53 -1.15 -7.93 7.01
N ALA A 54 -1.29 -8.51 5.81
CA ALA A 54 -0.47 -9.63 5.37
C ALA A 54 1.01 -9.24 5.26
N LEU A 55 1.34 -8.05 4.72
CA LEU A 55 2.71 -7.58 4.63
C LEU A 55 3.38 -7.44 6.00
N ALA A 56 2.66 -6.88 6.98
CA ALA A 56 3.17 -6.77 8.34
C ALA A 56 3.37 -8.15 8.98
N GLU A 57 2.40 -9.05 8.83
CA GLU A 57 2.49 -10.42 9.36
C GLU A 57 3.68 -11.19 8.76
N MET A 58 3.80 -11.20 7.43
CA MET A 58 4.90 -11.85 6.72
C MET A 58 6.26 -11.29 7.14
N TYR A 59 6.38 -9.96 7.24
CA TYR A 59 7.62 -9.32 7.67
C TYR A 59 8.02 -9.78 9.08
N ILE A 60 7.09 -9.75 10.04
CA ILE A 60 7.37 -10.15 11.42
C ILE A 60 7.72 -11.63 11.49
N GLN A 61 6.98 -12.51 10.80
CA GLN A 61 7.23 -13.96 10.79
C GLN A 61 8.61 -14.29 10.21
N ASP A 62 8.97 -13.68 9.08
CA ASP A 62 10.28 -13.89 8.45
C ASP A 62 11.42 -13.49 9.40
N HIS A 63 11.31 -12.33 10.06
CA HIS A 63 12.33 -11.87 11.00
C HIS A 63 12.43 -12.75 12.27
N GLN A 64 11.31 -13.29 12.76
CA GLN A 64 11.31 -14.27 13.87
C GLN A 64 11.95 -15.60 13.47
N ASN A 65 11.74 -16.06 12.24
CA ASN A 65 12.31 -17.32 11.75
C ASN A 65 13.82 -17.21 11.52
N GLN A 66 14.29 -16.06 11.03
CA GLN A 66 15.72 -15.78 10.91
C GLN A 66 16.42 -15.73 12.26
N THR A 67 15.79 -15.16 13.30
CA THR A 67 16.37 -15.15 14.66
C THR A 67 16.49 -16.55 15.25
N LYS A 68 15.51 -17.43 15.01
CA LYS A 68 15.53 -18.82 15.50
C LYS A 68 16.54 -19.72 14.79
N SER A 69 16.88 -19.41 13.53
CA SER A 69 17.81 -20.21 12.73
C SER A 69 19.28 -19.84 12.95
N GLY A 70 19.54 -18.72 13.64
CA GLY A 70 20.87 -18.26 14.04
C GLY A 70 21.24 -18.59 15.50
N GLN A 71 20.37 -19.27 16.24
CA GLN A 71 20.65 -19.90 17.54
C GLN A 71 20.96 -21.39 17.35
#